data_AF-A0A843EGZ8-F1
#
_entry.id   AF-A0A843EGZ8-F1
#
_cell.length_a   1.000
_cell.length_b   1.000
_cell.length_c   1.000
_cell.angle_alpha   90.00
_cell.angle_beta   90.00
_cell.angle_gamma   90.00
#
_symmetry.space_group_name_H-M   'P 1'
#
loop_
_entity.id
_entity.type
_entity.pdbx_description
1 polymer ?
#
loop_
_entity_poly.entity_id
_entity_poly.type
_entity_poly.pdbx_seq_one_letter_code
_entity_poly.pdbx_strand_id
1 'polypeptide(L)'
;HMTACTKCYKIIDPEIAKANGMKCSCGGRIKKGVDFRISEIADYKEPHHPSHRPPYVHLMPLAEIISMIYEKGITTKTVQGVWQKLIDAYGPEIDVLISTPLEDISKIDDNVAIGIEGFRNKTLNVVPGGGGKYGEISFNDDFKKPEKAEKIVTLDYF
;
A
#
# COMPACT_ATOMS: atom_id res chain seq x y z
N HIS A 1 7.49 4.45 5.72
CA HIS A 1 8.47 3.34 5.79
C HIS A 1 9.29 3.48 7.06
N MET A 2 9.37 2.40 7.84
CA MET A 2 9.71 2.43 9.26
C MET A 2 11.18 2.16 9.55
N THR A 3 11.61 2.57 10.74
CA THR A 3 12.90 2.18 11.31
C THR A 3 12.89 0.69 11.63
N ALA A 4 13.83 -0.07 11.08
CA ALA A 4 13.87 -1.52 11.25
C ALA A 4 15.27 -2.10 11.11
N CYS A 5 15.44 -3.33 11.59
CA CYS A 5 16.66 -4.10 11.41
C CYS A 5 16.85 -4.53 9.96
N THR A 6 18.08 -4.47 9.44
CA THR A 6 18.41 -4.92 8.07
C THR A 6 18.54 -6.43 7.91
N LYS A 7 18.42 -7.20 9.00
CA LYS A 7 18.60 -8.65 9.00
C LYS A 7 17.31 -9.39 9.31
N CYS A 8 16.67 -9.06 10.43
CA CYS A 8 15.41 -9.69 10.83
C CYS A 8 14.18 -8.85 10.48
N TYR A 9 14.35 -7.66 9.91
CA TYR A 9 13.28 -6.75 9.49
C TYR A 9 12.28 -6.35 10.59
N LYS A 10 12.59 -6.64 11.86
CA LYS A 10 11.80 -6.18 12.99
C LYS A 10 11.75 -4.66 12.96
N ILE A 11 10.52 -4.12 12.94
CA ILE A 11 10.25 -2.70 13.14
C ILE A 11 10.58 -2.37 14.59
N ILE A 12 11.33 -1.30 14.77
CA ILE A 12 11.88 -0.92 16.07
C ILE A 12 11.57 0.55 16.28
N ASP A 13 11.05 0.86 17.48
CA ASP A 13 10.86 2.22 17.92
C ASP A 13 12.16 3.03 17.74
N PRO A 14 12.11 4.21 17.13
CA PRO A 14 13.32 4.93 16.81
C PRO A 14 14.15 5.39 18.02
N GLU A 15 13.53 5.68 19.16
CA GLU A 15 14.23 6.06 20.38
C GLU A 15 14.91 4.85 21.01
N ILE A 16 14.27 3.67 20.97
CA ILE A 16 14.92 2.39 21.31
C ILE A 16 16.10 2.10 20.38
N ALA A 17 15.96 2.38 19.08
CA ALA A 17 17.04 2.18 18.12
C ALA A 17 18.25 3.08 18.42
N LYS A 18 18.02 4.36 18.74
CA LYS A 18 19.07 5.31 19.15
C LYS A 18 19.75 4.87 20.45
N ALA A 19 18.98 4.53 21.48
CA ALA A 19 19.50 4.10 22.78
C ALA A 19 20.42 2.87 22.67
N ASN A 20 20.12 1.95 21.74
CA ASN A 20 20.92 0.76 21.48
C ASN A 20 22.05 0.96 20.44
N GLY A 21 22.40 2.22 20.11
CA GLY A 21 23.46 2.53 19.16
C GLY A 21 23.20 1.97 17.75
N MET A 22 21.93 1.90 17.34
CA MET A 22 21.47 1.34 16.07
C MET A 22 21.85 -0.14 15.87
N LYS A 23 21.97 -0.90 16.95
CA LYS A 23 22.20 -2.36 16.93
C LYS A 23 20.95 -3.11 17.36
N CYS A 24 20.57 -4.13 16.59
CA CYS A 24 19.45 -4.99 16.91
C CYS A 24 19.90 -6.18 17.77
N SER A 25 19.00 -6.72 18.60
CA SER A 25 19.24 -7.90 19.42
C SER A 25 19.59 -9.15 18.62
N CYS A 26 19.24 -9.22 17.33
CA CYS A 26 19.62 -10.32 16.43
C CYS A 26 21.06 -10.19 15.86
N GLY A 27 21.82 -9.16 16.28
CA GLY A 27 23.15 -8.83 15.77
C GLY A 27 23.14 -8.03 14.46
N GLY A 28 21.98 -7.77 13.87
CA GLY A 28 21.85 -6.92 12.68
C GLY A 28 21.94 -5.42 12.98
N ARG A 29 22.20 -4.61 11.95
CA ARG A 29 22.17 -3.15 12.05
C ARG A 29 20.74 -2.64 11.91
N ILE A 30 20.37 -1.65 12.70
CA ILE A 30 19.10 -0.93 12.54
C ILE A 30 19.32 0.22 11.56
N LYS A 31 18.43 0.37 10.58
CA LYS A 31 18.42 1.51 9.67
C LYS A 31 17.25 2.42 10.03
N LYS A 32 17.57 3.71 10.15
CA LYS A 32 16.58 4.77 10.31
C LYS A 32 15.59 4.74 9.15
N GLY A 33 14.31 4.71 9.46
CA GLY A 33 13.22 4.84 8.50
C GLY A 33 13.09 6.27 7.99
N VAL A 34 12.46 6.42 6.83
CA VAL A 34 12.14 7.74 6.26
C VAL A 34 11.12 8.46 7.13
N ASP A 35 10.14 7.73 7.65
CA ASP A 35 9.13 8.25 8.57
C ASP A 35 9.77 8.94 9.77
N PHE A 36 10.68 8.24 10.45
CA PHE A 36 11.40 8.82 11.58
C PHE A 36 12.26 10.04 11.19
N ARG A 37 12.86 10.03 9.99
CA ARG A 37 13.60 11.20 9.53
C ARG A 37 12.69 12.42 9.35
N ILE A 38 11.44 12.22 8.91
CA ILE A 38 10.44 13.29 8.81
C ILE A 38 10.07 13.79 10.20
N SER A 39 9.83 12.92 11.18
CA SER A 39 9.47 13.36 12.53
C SER A 39 10.59 14.13 13.24
N GLU A 40 11.87 13.83 12.95
CA GLU A 40 13.01 14.61 13.46
C GLU A 40 13.07 16.06 12.96
N ILE A 41 12.47 16.36 11.81
CA ILE A 41 12.50 17.69 11.17
C ILE A 41 11.13 18.34 11.10
N ALA A 42 10.10 17.69 11.64
CA ALA A 42 8.75 18.20 11.60
C ALA A 42 8.60 19.36 12.59
N ASP A 43 8.06 20.48 12.10
CA ASP A 43 7.73 21.63 12.95
C ASP A 43 6.43 21.40 13.74
N TYR A 44 5.57 20.49 13.27
CA TYR A 44 4.29 20.14 13.87
C TYR A 44 4.34 18.71 14.43
N LYS A 45 3.67 18.51 15.56
CA LYS A 45 3.53 17.17 16.17
C LYS A 45 2.70 16.23 15.28
N GLU A 46 1.68 16.78 14.62
CA GLU A 46 0.80 16.04 13.71
C GLU A 46 0.85 16.68 12.31
N PRO A 47 0.59 15.93 11.23
CA PRO A 47 0.55 16.48 9.88
C PRO A 47 -0.45 17.64 9.76
N HIS A 48 0.05 18.83 9.42
CA HIS A 48 -0.78 19.99 9.11
C HIS A 48 -0.72 20.27 7.60
N HIS A 49 -1.88 20.28 6.94
CA HIS A 49 -1.98 20.48 5.49
C HIS A 49 -2.79 21.73 5.18
N PRO A 50 -2.32 22.58 4.23
CA PRO A 50 -3.09 23.76 3.85
C PRO A 50 -4.35 23.34 3.07
N SER A 51 -5.39 24.16 3.15
CA SER A 51 -6.71 23.87 2.56
C SER A 51 -6.70 23.66 1.05
N HIS A 52 -5.72 24.21 0.35
CA HIS A 52 -5.58 24.10 -1.10
C HIS A 52 -4.79 22.86 -1.55
N ARG A 53 -4.22 22.06 -0.63
CA ARG A 53 -3.45 20.87 -0.98
C ARG A 53 -4.40 19.78 -1.48
N PRO A 54 -4.25 19.28 -2.72
CA PRO A 54 -5.05 18.16 -3.20
C PRO A 54 -4.80 16.88 -2.38
N PRO A 55 -5.79 15.99 -2.29
CA PRO A 55 -5.59 14.69 -1.62
C PRO A 55 -4.54 13.85 -2.35
N TYR A 56 -3.76 13.10 -1.58
CA TYR A 56 -2.83 12.11 -2.13
C TYR A 56 -3.59 10.82 -2.46
N VAL A 57 -3.39 10.30 -3.68
CA VAL A 57 -3.98 9.02 -4.13
C VAL A 57 -2.90 7.95 -4.08
N HIS A 58 -3.11 6.92 -3.27
CA HIS A 58 -2.23 5.76 -3.21
C HIS A 58 -2.66 4.75 -4.26
N LEU A 59 -1.79 4.46 -5.22
CA LEU A 59 -2.04 3.52 -6.29
C LEU A 59 -0.96 2.45 -6.34
N MET A 60 -1.37 1.28 -6.82
CA MET A 60 -0.52 0.17 -7.21
C MET A 60 -0.81 -0.11 -8.70
N PRO A 61 0.20 -0.45 -9.52
CA PRO A 61 -0.02 -0.83 -10.90
C PRO A 61 -1.13 -1.88 -11.06
N LEU A 62 -1.99 -1.72 -12.06
CA LEU A 62 -3.14 -2.59 -12.27
C LEU A 62 -2.72 -4.05 -12.43
N ALA A 63 -1.61 -4.30 -13.12
CA ALA A 63 -1.07 -5.66 -13.27
C ALA A 63 -0.61 -6.28 -11.94
N GLU A 64 -0.14 -5.48 -10.98
CA GLU A 64 0.18 -5.96 -9.63
C GLU A 64 -1.10 -6.26 -8.84
N ILE A 65 -2.16 -5.47 -8.99
CA ILE A 65 -3.46 -5.75 -8.36
C ILE A 65 -4.00 -7.09 -8.86
N ILE A 66 -4.02 -7.28 -10.17
CA ILE A 66 -4.47 -8.52 -10.81
C ILE A 66 -3.55 -9.70 -10.39
N SER A 67 -2.24 -9.48 -10.33
CA SER A 67 -1.27 -10.50 -9.86
C SER A 67 -1.57 -10.95 -8.42
N MET A 68 -1.90 -10.02 -7.54
CA MET A 68 -2.23 -10.28 -6.14
C MET A 68 -3.55 -11.06 -6.00
N ILE A 69 -4.57 -10.70 -6.78
CA ILE A 69 -5.87 -11.38 -6.79
C ILE A 69 -5.76 -12.83 -7.26
N TYR A 70 -5.00 -13.05 -8.33
CA TYR A 70 -4.90 -14.36 -8.97
C TYR A 70 -3.74 -15.21 -8.46
N GLU A 71 -2.93 -14.69 -7.54
CA GLU A 71 -1.70 -15.32 -7.03
C GLU A 71 -0.78 -15.82 -8.16
N LYS A 72 -0.67 -15.01 -9.22
CA LYS A 72 0.11 -15.35 -10.43
C LYS A 72 1.10 -14.24 -10.73
N GLY A 73 2.22 -14.61 -11.36
CA GLY A 73 3.22 -13.64 -11.78
C GLY A 73 2.66 -12.59 -12.75
N ILE A 74 3.14 -11.35 -12.61
CA ILE A 74 2.71 -10.17 -13.38
C ILE A 74 2.77 -10.42 -14.90
N THR A 75 3.77 -11.16 -15.38
CA THR A 75 3.99 -11.43 -16.82
C THR A 75 3.20 -12.63 -17.36
N THR A 76 2.38 -13.29 -16.53
CA THR A 76 1.60 -14.45 -16.97
C THR A 76 0.49 -14.04 -17.93
N LYS A 77 0.12 -14.95 -18.85
CA LYS A 77 -0.99 -14.74 -19.78
C LYS A 77 -2.32 -14.42 -19.07
N THR A 78 -2.54 -14.98 -17.88
CA THR A 78 -3.73 -14.67 -17.08
C THR A 78 -3.75 -13.19 -16.69
N VAL A 79 -2.68 -12.70 -16.04
CA VAL A 79 -2.61 -11.32 -15.56
C VAL A 79 -2.65 -10.34 -16.73
N GLN A 80 -1.77 -10.54 -17.72
CA GLN A 80 -1.68 -9.66 -18.88
C GLN A 80 -2.96 -9.67 -19.73
N GLY A 81 -3.66 -10.82 -19.81
CA GLY A 81 -4.92 -10.91 -20.54
C GLY A 81 -6.06 -10.12 -19.89
N VAL A 82 -6.17 -10.14 -18.56
CA VAL A 82 -7.15 -9.31 -17.84
C VAL A 82 -6.79 -7.84 -17.92
N TRP A 83 -5.51 -7.50 -17.71
CA TRP A 83 -5.00 -6.14 -17.84
C TRP A 83 -5.34 -5.57 -19.23
N GLN A 84 -4.99 -6.28 -20.31
CA GLN A 84 -5.22 -5.81 -21.68
C GLN A 84 -6.71 -5.60 -21.96
N LYS A 85 -7.60 -6.49 -21.51
CA LYS A 85 -9.06 -6.32 -21.68
C LYS A 85 -9.57 -5.04 -21.03
N LEU A 86 -9.08 -4.71 -19.84
CA LEU A 86 -9.47 -3.49 -19.14
C LEU A 86 -8.97 -2.25 -19.87
N ILE A 87 -7.73 -2.28 -20.36
CA ILE A 87 -7.15 -1.17 -21.15
C ILE A 87 -7.90 -0.97 -22.48
N ASP A 88 -8.20 -2.06 -23.19
CA ASP A 88 -8.91 -1.99 -24.47
C ASP A 88 -10.35 -1.48 -24.31
N ALA A 89 -11.01 -1.81 -23.19
CA ALA A 89 -12.40 -1.41 -22.93
C ALA A 89 -12.53 0.01 -22.37
N TYR A 90 -11.60 0.44 -21.50
CA TYR A 90 -11.76 1.65 -20.69
C TYR A 90 -10.62 2.65 -20.83
N GLY A 91 -9.59 2.35 -21.64
CA GLY A 91 -8.50 3.25 -21.93
C GLY A 91 -7.31 3.13 -20.97
N PRO A 92 -6.57 4.22 -20.70
CA PRO A 92 -5.34 4.18 -19.91
C PRO A 92 -5.51 3.58 -18.51
N GLU A 93 -4.43 2.97 -17.99
CA GLU A 93 -4.43 2.33 -16.67
C GLU A 93 -4.87 3.26 -15.54
N ILE A 94 -4.47 4.52 -15.59
CA ILE A 94 -4.84 5.54 -14.59
C ILE A 94 -6.37 5.74 -14.57
N ASP A 95 -7.03 5.74 -15.72
CA ASP A 95 -8.47 5.91 -15.80
C ASP A 95 -9.19 4.69 -15.22
N VAL A 96 -8.71 3.48 -15.51
CA VAL A 96 -9.21 2.24 -14.89
C VAL A 96 -9.09 2.28 -13.37
N LEU A 97 -7.94 2.73 -12.85
CA LEU A 97 -7.68 2.75 -11.41
C LEU A 97 -8.48 3.83 -10.66
N ILE A 98 -8.73 4.99 -11.27
CA ILE A 98 -9.28 6.17 -10.57
C ILE A 98 -10.73 6.47 -10.96
N SER A 99 -11.04 6.44 -12.25
CA SER A 99 -12.22 7.11 -12.82
C SER A 99 -13.30 6.14 -13.30
N THR A 100 -12.91 5.00 -13.86
CA THR A 100 -13.86 4.03 -14.45
C THR A 100 -14.81 3.49 -13.37
N PRO A 101 -16.13 3.45 -13.59
CA PRO A 101 -17.09 2.89 -12.62
C PRO A 101 -16.77 1.43 -12.27
N LEU A 102 -16.98 1.05 -11.01
CA LEU A 102 -16.68 -0.31 -10.55
C LEU A 102 -17.57 -1.35 -11.22
N GLU A 103 -18.81 -0.97 -11.54
CA GLU A 103 -19.78 -1.79 -12.26
C GLU A 103 -19.35 -2.09 -13.69
N ASP A 104 -18.59 -1.18 -14.32
CA ASP A 104 -18.01 -1.40 -15.64
C ASP A 104 -16.83 -2.37 -15.54
N ILE A 105 -15.93 -2.16 -14.58
CA ILE A 105 -14.79 -3.06 -14.35
C ILE A 105 -15.28 -4.50 -14.05
N SER A 106 -16.34 -4.64 -13.26
CA SER A 106 -16.98 -5.91 -12.89
C SER A 106 -17.49 -6.70 -14.12
N LYS A 107 -17.92 -6.02 -15.20
CA LYS A 107 -18.30 -6.70 -16.46
C LYS A 107 -17.14 -7.45 -17.10
N ILE A 108 -15.90 -7.04 -16.86
CA ILE A 108 -14.69 -7.73 -17.32
C ILE A 108 -14.21 -8.73 -16.26
N ASP A 109 -14.12 -8.30 -15.01
CA ASP A 109 -13.62 -9.11 -13.90
C ASP A 109 -14.09 -8.57 -12.53
N ASP A 110 -15.02 -9.30 -11.91
CA ASP A 110 -15.58 -8.98 -10.59
C ASP A 110 -14.50 -8.87 -9.49
N ASN A 111 -13.50 -9.76 -9.50
CA ASN A 111 -12.48 -9.76 -8.45
C ASN A 111 -11.57 -8.53 -8.57
N VAL A 112 -11.27 -8.11 -9.81
CA VAL A 112 -10.48 -6.89 -10.06
C VAL A 112 -11.26 -5.65 -9.67
N ALA A 113 -12.58 -5.61 -9.89
CA ALA A 113 -13.42 -4.51 -9.42
C ALA A 113 -13.35 -4.37 -7.89
N ILE A 114 -13.48 -5.48 -7.15
CA ILE A 114 -13.34 -5.50 -5.67
C ILE A 114 -11.93 -5.05 -5.25
N GLY A 115 -10.89 -5.52 -5.95
CA GLY A 115 -9.52 -5.13 -5.67
C GLY A 115 -9.30 -3.62 -5.82
N ILE A 116 -9.77 -3.03 -6.93
CA ILE A 116 -9.69 -1.59 -7.20
C ILE A 116 -10.53 -0.80 -6.20
N GLU A 117 -11.73 -1.28 -5.85
CA GLU A 117 -12.57 -0.69 -4.81
C GLU A 117 -11.80 -0.56 -3.50
N GLY A 118 -11.08 -1.61 -3.09
CA GLY A 118 -10.25 -1.60 -1.88
C GLY A 118 -9.18 -0.50 -1.90
N PHE A 119 -8.55 -0.26 -3.05
CA PHE A 119 -7.59 0.84 -3.22
C PHE A 119 -8.26 2.20 -3.15
N ARG A 120 -9.37 2.41 -3.88
CA ARG A 120 -10.11 3.68 -3.91
C ARG A 120 -10.65 4.06 -2.53
N ASN A 121 -11.12 3.08 -1.77
CA ASN A 121 -11.71 3.27 -0.45
C ASN A 121 -10.70 3.18 0.72
N LYS A 122 -9.42 2.91 0.44
CA LYS A 122 -8.36 2.73 1.45
C LYS A 122 -8.70 1.66 2.50
N THR A 123 -9.30 0.55 2.08
CA THR A 123 -9.72 -0.54 2.98
C THR A 123 -8.74 -1.72 3.03
N LEU A 124 -7.61 -1.62 2.31
CA LEU A 124 -6.59 -2.67 2.28
C LEU A 124 -5.76 -2.71 3.54
N ASN A 125 -5.30 -3.91 3.89
CA ASN A 125 -4.31 -4.09 4.94
C ASN A 125 -2.92 -3.75 4.39
N VAL A 126 -2.22 -2.83 5.05
CA VAL A 126 -0.87 -2.41 4.67
C VAL A 126 0.07 -2.62 5.84
N VAL A 127 0.99 -3.57 5.70
CA VAL A 127 2.10 -3.75 6.63
C VAL A 127 3.28 -2.90 6.14
N PRO A 128 3.76 -1.93 6.93
CA PRO A 128 4.80 -1.04 6.48
C PRO A 128 6.15 -1.77 6.31
N GLY A 129 6.87 -1.40 5.26
CA GLY A 129 8.25 -1.86 5.05
C GLY A 129 9.26 -1.15 5.94
N GLY A 130 10.47 -1.70 6.01
CA GLY A 130 11.57 -1.16 6.79
C GLY A 130 12.86 -1.98 6.64
N GLY A 131 14.00 -1.35 6.92
CA GLY A 131 15.29 -2.06 6.97
C GLY A 131 15.74 -2.66 5.62
N GLY A 132 15.18 -2.19 4.51
CA GLY A 132 15.46 -2.72 3.16
C GLY A 132 14.46 -3.77 2.66
N LYS A 133 13.49 -4.19 3.49
CA LYS A 133 12.36 -5.01 3.06
C LYS A 133 11.17 -4.10 2.69
N TYR A 134 10.56 -4.35 1.53
CA TYR A 134 9.31 -3.70 1.14
C TYR A 134 8.18 -4.04 2.12
N GLY A 135 7.18 -3.17 2.17
CA GLY A 135 5.93 -3.47 2.87
C GLY A 135 5.14 -4.55 2.15
N GLU A 136 4.09 -5.02 2.82
CA GLU A 136 3.17 -6.03 2.28
C GLU A 136 1.77 -5.42 2.24
N ILE A 137 1.06 -5.66 1.14
CA ILE A 137 -0.34 -5.26 0.96
C ILE A 137 -1.15 -6.54 0.87
N SER A 138 -2.27 -6.60 1.58
CA SER A 138 -3.22 -7.69 1.47
C SER A 138 -4.64 -7.18 1.51
N PHE A 139 -5.54 -7.98 0.97
CA PHE A 139 -6.97 -7.74 1.08
C PHE A 139 -7.47 -8.12 2.48
N ASN A 140 -8.59 -7.55 2.92
CA ASN A 140 -9.26 -8.01 4.14
C ASN A 140 -9.81 -9.43 3.95
N ASP A 141 -9.89 -10.19 5.03
CA ASP A 141 -10.43 -11.56 5.03
C ASP A 141 -11.85 -11.63 4.44
N ASP A 142 -12.60 -10.53 4.51
CA ASP A 142 -13.92 -10.33 3.91
C ASP A 142 -13.87 -9.92 2.43
N PHE A 143 -12.94 -10.45 1.64
CA PHE A 143 -12.75 -10.17 0.20
C PHE A 143 -14.00 -10.44 -0.67
N LYS A 144 -15.12 -10.87 -0.07
CA LYS A 144 -16.40 -11.18 -0.71
C LYS A 144 -17.58 -10.30 -0.27
N LYS A 145 -17.42 -9.33 0.64
CA LYS A 145 -18.52 -8.41 1.02
C LYS A 145 -18.03 -6.99 1.29
N PRO A 146 -18.62 -5.96 0.64
CA PRO A 146 -18.37 -4.58 1.00
C PRO A 146 -19.15 -4.28 2.28
N GLU A 147 -18.53 -4.43 3.44
CA GLU A 147 -19.02 -3.78 4.65
C GLU A 147 -18.18 -2.53 4.96
N LYS A 148 -18.87 -1.48 5.41
CA LYS A 148 -18.28 -0.19 5.77
C LYS A 148 -17.27 -0.40 6.88
N ALA A 149 -15.98 -0.42 6.53
CA ALA A 149 -14.91 -0.52 7.50
C ALA A 149 -14.75 0.81 8.27
N GLU A 150 -14.77 0.74 9.60
CA GLU A 150 -14.35 1.81 10.49
C GLU A 150 -12.86 2.14 10.26
N LYS A 151 -12.52 3.43 10.45
CA LYS A 151 -11.24 4.09 10.12
C LYS A 151 -10.02 3.18 10.26
N ILE A 152 -9.55 2.65 9.14
CA ILE A 152 -8.29 1.89 9.04
C ILE A 152 -7.13 2.87 8.97
N VAL A 153 -6.07 2.55 9.72
CA VAL A 153 -4.82 3.32 9.84
C VAL A 153 -4.14 3.42 8.48
N THR A 154 -4.25 4.59 7.84
CA THR A 154 -3.47 4.91 6.64
C THR A 154 -2.01 5.14 7.02
N LEU A 155 -1.08 5.10 6.06
CA LEU A 155 0.30 5.56 6.25
C LEU A 155 0.38 6.99 6.83
N ASP A 156 -0.67 7.79 6.64
CA ASP A 156 -0.82 9.13 7.21
C ASP A 156 -1.17 9.13 8.72
N TYR A 157 -1.48 7.98 9.32
CA TYR A 157 -1.91 7.81 10.72
C TYR A 157 -1.12 6.72 11.49
N PHE A 158 0.03 6.29 10.97
CA PHE A 158 0.97 5.44 11.70
C PHE A 158 2.02 6.28 12.45
#